data_AF-D8LW16-F1
#
_entry.id   AF-D8LW16-F1
#
_cell.length_a   1.000
_cell.length_b   1.000
_cell.length_c   1.000
_cell.angle_alpha   90.00
_cell.angle_beta   90.00
_cell.angle_gamma   90.00
#
_symmetry.space_group_name_H-M   'P 1'
#
loop_
_entity.id
_entity.type
_entity.pdbx_description
1 polymer ?
#
loop_
_entity_poly.entity_id
_entity_poly.type
_entity_poly.pdbx_seq_one_letter_code
_entity_poly.pdbx_strand_id
1 'polypeptide(L)'
;MVKRSPHLPRFDERFINYGYNKVQWLEHLRWVGFDFQVLTRGFAVDVPHAHSRHWARFVEQLYGKLEPGQSRVIPMQSLYDQFQRELRRNFTSRQVVKKCFAV
;
A
#
# COMPACT_ATOMS: atom_id res chain seq x y z
N MET A 1 13.15 3.57 -2.61
CA MET A 1 13.71 2.24 -2.26
C MET A 1 13.90 2.19 -0.75
N VAL A 2 13.72 1.01 -0.12
CA VAL A 2 13.93 0.83 1.33
C VAL A 2 15.19 0.01 1.57
N LYS A 3 16.04 0.42 2.53
CA LYS A 3 17.24 -0.31 2.94
C LYS A 3 16.84 -1.54 3.75
N ARG A 4 17.36 -2.73 3.38
CA ARG A 4 17.17 -3.97 4.16
C ARG A 4 17.81 -3.82 5.54
N SER A 5 17.05 -4.13 6.59
CA SER A 5 17.53 -4.12 7.97
C SER A 5 16.78 -5.18 8.81
N PRO A 6 17.31 -5.58 9.97
CA PRO A 6 16.60 -6.49 10.90
C PRO A 6 15.28 -5.90 11.44
N HIS A 7 15.14 -4.57 11.43
CA HIS A 7 13.96 -3.85 11.91
C HIS A 7 12.88 -3.66 10.84
N LEU A 8 13.13 -4.13 9.61
CA LEU A 8 12.19 -3.99 8.51
C LEU A 8 10.98 -4.89 8.76
N PRO A 9 9.74 -4.34 8.84
CA PRO A 9 8.56 -5.17 8.97
C PRO A 9 8.40 -6.09 7.76
N ARG A 10 8.00 -7.33 8.01
CA ARG A 10 7.66 -8.29 6.95
C ARG A 10 6.40 -7.86 6.21
N PHE A 11 6.26 -8.34 4.98
CA PHE A 11 4.98 -8.27 4.29
C PHE A 11 3.94 -9.11 5.02
N ASP A 12 2.71 -8.62 5.08
CA ASP A 12 1.58 -9.38 5.58
C ASP A 12 1.02 -10.24 4.44
N GLU A 13 1.25 -11.55 4.54
CA GLU A 13 0.91 -12.54 3.51
C GLU A 13 -0.60 -12.72 3.31
N ARG A 14 -1.45 -12.18 4.20
CA ARG A 14 -2.90 -12.13 3.99
C ARG A 14 -3.27 -11.26 2.80
N PHE A 15 -2.45 -10.25 2.48
CA PHE A 15 -2.67 -9.37 1.34
C PHE A 15 -2.14 -9.99 0.05
N ILE A 16 -3.04 -10.64 -0.66
CA ILE A 16 -2.76 -11.33 -1.91
C ILE A 16 -3.10 -10.47 -3.13
N ASN A 17 -2.51 -10.84 -4.27
CA ASN A 17 -2.76 -10.24 -5.58
C ASN A 17 -2.39 -8.74 -5.65
N TYR A 18 -3.25 -7.94 -6.28
CA TYR A 18 -2.93 -6.59 -6.75
C TYR A 18 -3.57 -5.51 -5.87
N GLY A 19 -2.89 -4.37 -5.73
CA GLY A 19 -3.41 -3.17 -5.06
C GLY A 19 -2.90 -3.03 -3.62
N TYR A 20 -3.46 -3.81 -2.69
CA TYR A 20 -3.26 -3.57 -1.25
C TYR A 20 -1.98 -4.15 -0.66
N ASN A 21 -1.33 -5.10 -1.33
CA ASN A 21 -0.06 -5.69 -0.90
C ASN A 21 1.05 -4.65 -0.67
N LYS A 22 1.15 -3.64 -1.53
CA LYS A 22 2.10 -2.52 -1.38
C LYS A 22 1.58 -1.43 -0.44
N VAL A 23 0.27 -1.21 -0.41
CA VAL A 23 -0.36 -0.17 0.45
C VAL A 23 -0.23 -0.53 1.93
N GLN A 24 -0.53 -1.77 2.30
CA GLN A 24 -0.37 -2.24 3.69
C GLN A 24 1.08 -2.11 4.17
N TRP A 25 2.04 -2.44 3.31
CA TRP A 25 3.45 -2.45 3.70
C TRP A 25 3.97 -1.02 3.88
N LEU A 26 3.57 -0.12 2.99
CA LEU A 26 3.83 1.31 3.12
C LEU A 26 3.28 1.85 4.44
N GLU A 27 2.04 1.48 4.80
CA GLU A 27 1.43 1.89 6.06
C GLU A 27 2.18 1.30 7.27
N HIS A 28 2.57 0.03 7.24
CA HIS A 28 3.38 -0.58 8.30
C HIS A 28 4.68 0.19 8.54
N LEU A 29 5.41 0.52 7.46
CA LEU A 29 6.66 1.29 7.52
C LEU A 29 6.45 2.66 8.18
N ARG A 30 5.33 3.34 7.90
CA ARG A 30 4.98 4.61 8.54
C ARG A 30 4.77 4.44 10.04
N TRP A 31 4.06 3.39 10.45
CA TRP A 31 3.79 3.10 11.86
C TRP A 31 5.06 2.76 12.66
N VAL A 32 6.00 2.01 12.07
CA VAL A 32 7.27 1.70 12.73
C VAL A 32 8.32 2.81 12.66
N GLY A 33 8.00 3.95 12.02
CA GLY A 33 8.80 5.18 12.07
C GLY A 33 9.85 5.30 10.97
N PHE A 34 9.64 4.72 9.80
CA PHE A 34 10.51 4.97 8.65
C PHE A 34 10.28 6.37 8.08
N ASP A 35 11.38 7.03 7.69
CA ASP A 35 11.35 8.30 6.98
C ASP A 35 11.21 8.10 5.48
N PHE A 36 10.37 8.93 4.86
CA PHE A 36 10.14 8.94 3.42
C PHE A 36 10.76 10.19 2.83
N GLN A 37 11.55 10.00 1.76
CA GLN A 37 12.21 11.08 1.05
C GLN A 37 11.98 10.91 -0.45
N VAL A 38 11.86 12.03 -1.15
CA VAL A 38 11.83 12.05 -2.61
C VAL A 38 13.26 12.02 -3.11
N LEU A 39 13.56 11.10 -4.04
CA LEU A 39 14.85 11.04 -4.70
C LEU A 39 14.97 12.22 -5.68
N THR A 40 15.76 13.24 -5.36
CA THR A 40 15.89 14.46 -6.17
C THR A 40 17.04 14.40 -7.19
N ARG A 41 18.03 13.52 -6.97
CA ARG A 41 19.23 13.38 -7.83
C ARG A 41 19.40 11.94 -8.30
N GLY A 42 18.39 11.43 -9.00
CA GLY A 42 18.39 10.10 -9.60
C GLY A 42 17.04 9.79 -10.23
N PHE A 43 17.00 8.78 -11.09
CA PHE A 43 15.78 8.34 -11.74
C PHE A 43 15.54 6.85 -11.51
N ALA A 44 14.27 6.47 -11.45
CA ALA A 44 13.81 5.10 -11.57
C ALA A 44 12.94 5.04 -12.82
N VAL A 45 13.15 4.02 -13.66
CA VAL A 45 12.35 3.82 -14.88
C VAL A 45 11.42 2.65 -14.63
N ASP A 46 10.13 2.89 -14.83
CA ASP A 46 9.15 1.81 -14.96
C ASP A 46 9.03 1.47 -16.46
N VAL A 47 9.48 0.28 -16.84
CA VAL A 47 9.49 -0.14 -18.24
C VAL A 47 8.11 -0.70 -18.58
N PRO A 48 7.44 -0.19 -19.63
CA PRO A 48 6.15 -0.71 -20.05
C PRO A 48 6.20 -2.22 -20.25
N HIS A 49 5.26 -2.91 -19.64
CA HIS A 49 5.11 -4.36 -19.74
C HIS A 49 3.63 -4.72 -19.93
N ALA A 50 3.36 -5.90 -20.47
CA ALA A 50 2.00 -6.39 -20.62
C ALA A 50 1.29 -6.45 -19.26
N HIS A 51 -0.01 -6.13 -19.25
CA HIS A 51 -0.81 -6.24 -18.03
C HIS A 51 -0.95 -7.69 -17.61
N SER A 52 -0.74 -7.96 -16.32
CA SER A 52 -0.93 -9.30 -15.77
C SER A 52 -2.42 -9.61 -15.60
N ARG A 53 -2.76 -10.90 -15.54
CA ARG A 53 -4.12 -11.36 -15.21
C ARG A 53 -4.61 -10.79 -13.87
N HIS A 54 -3.70 -10.62 -12.90
CA HIS A 54 -4.02 -10.04 -11.60
C HIS A 54 -4.38 -8.56 -11.70
N TRP A 55 -3.69 -7.80 -12.56
CA TRP A 55 -4.04 -6.41 -12.84
C TRP A 55 -5.41 -6.33 -13.52
N ALA A 56 -5.64 -7.13 -14.56
CA ALA A 56 -6.89 -7.10 -15.33
C ALA A 56 -8.10 -7.39 -14.43
N ARG A 57 -8.00 -8.44 -13.60
CA ARG A 57 -9.04 -8.78 -12.62
C ARG A 57 -9.27 -7.67 -11.60
N PHE A 58 -8.21 -7.05 -11.10
CA PHE A 58 -8.34 -5.94 -10.15
C PHE A 58 -9.04 -4.73 -10.77
N VAL A 59 -8.68 -4.37 -12.01
CA VAL A 59 -9.33 -3.29 -12.76
C VAL A 59 -10.79 -3.60 -13.04
N GLU A 60 -11.12 -4.82 -13.42
CA GLU A 60 -12.51 -5.26 -13.60
C GLU A 60 -13.31 -5.16 -12.30
N GLN A 61 -12.74 -5.58 -11.16
CA GLN A 61 -13.40 -5.46 -9.86
C GLN A 61 -13.62 -3.98 -9.45
N LEU A 62 -12.71 -3.09 -9.84
CA LEU A 62 -12.79 -1.68 -9.50
C LEU A 62 -13.62 -0.84 -10.47
N TYR A 63 -13.69 -1.20 -11.74
CA TYR A 63 -14.24 -0.35 -12.80
C TYR A 63 -15.20 -1.08 -13.74
N GLY A 64 -15.41 -2.39 -13.54
CA GLY A 64 -16.38 -3.18 -14.28
C GLY A 64 -17.80 -2.67 -14.09
N LYS A 65 -18.68 -3.04 -15.04
CA LYS A 65 -20.10 -2.73 -14.96
C LYS A 65 -20.69 -3.40 -13.72
N LEU A 66 -21.51 -2.64 -13.01
CA LEU A 66 -22.28 -3.15 -11.88
C LEU A 66 -23.70 -3.44 -12.37
N GLU A 67 -24.25 -4.57 -11.96
CA GLU A 67 -25.66 -4.86 -12.17
C GLU A 67 -26.52 -3.99 -11.25
N PRO A 68 -27.80 -3.72 -11.61
CA PRO A 68 -28.70 -2.96 -10.75
C PRO A 68 -28.80 -3.56 -9.35
N GLY A 69 -28.55 -2.74 -8.32
CA GLY A 69 -28.55 -3.16 -6.91
C GLY A 69 -27.23 -3.74 -6.40
N GLN A 70 -26.22 -3.93 -7.26
CA GLN A 70 -24.90 -4.39 -6.84
C GLN A 70 -24.04 -3.23 -6.34
N SER A 71 -23.45 -3.40 -5.16
CA SER A 71 -22.44 -2.47 -4.63
C SER A 71 -21.04 -2.87 -5.06
N ARG A 72 -20.18 -1.87 -5.30
CA ARG A 72 -18.78 -2.11 -5.61
C ARG A 72 -18.04 -2.63 -4.39
N VAL A 73 -17.37 -3.76 -4.56
CA VAL A 73 -16.52 -4.35 -3.52
C VAL A 73 -15.06 -4.14 -3.91
N ILE A 74 -14.35 -3.32 -3.12
CA ILE A 74 -12.93 -3.09 -3.32
C ILE A 74 -12.16 -4.31 -2.77
N PRO A 75 -11.35 -4.99 -3.59
CA PRO A 75 -10.59 -6.14 -3.13
C PRO A 75 -9.69 -5.79 -1.94
N MET A 76 -9.69 -6.63 -0.90
CA MET A 76 -8.85 -6.50 0.31
C MET A 76 -9.14 -5.27 1.20
N GLN A 77 -10.18 -4.48 0.93
CA GLN A 77 -10.51 -3.31 1.74
C GLN A 77 -10.84 -3.67 3.20
N SER A 78 -11.71 -4.67 3.43
CA SER A 78 -12.08 -5.09 4.78
C SER A 78 -10.88 -5.61 5.60
N LEU A 79 -9.97 -6.34 4.93
CA LEU A 79 -8.72 -6.79 5.52
C LEU A 79 -7.79 -5.61 5.84
N TYR A 80 -7.74 -4.59 4.97
CA TYR A 80 -6.99 -3.38 5.23
C TYR A 80 -7.53 -2.61 6.45
N ASP A 81 -8.85 -2.51 6.59
CA ASP A 81 -9.46 -1.87 7.76
C ASP A 81 -9.11 -2.63 9.05
N GLN A 82 -9.12 -3.96 8.99
CA GLN A 82 -8.64 -4.81 10.10
C GLN A 82 -7.17 -4.55 10.41
N PHE A 83 -6.32 -4.56 9.39
CA PHE A 83 -4.89 -4.31 9.52
C PHE A 83 -4.60 -2.94 10.17
N GLN A 84 -5.35 -1.89 9.80
CA GLN A 84 -5.22 -0.57 10.44
C GLN A 84 -5.57 -0.60 11.93
N ARG A 85 -6.57 -1.38 12.34
CA ARG A 85 -6.90 -1.57 13.77
C ARG A 85 -5.78 -2.30 14.51
N GLU A 86 -5.21 -3.33 13.88
CA GLU A 86 -4.07 -4.08 14.43
C GLU A 86 -2.85 -3.18 14.60
N LEU A 87 -2.53 -2.34 13.61
CA LEU A 87 -1.45 -1.37 13.70
C LEU A 87 -1.64 -0.38 14.86
N ARG A 88 -2.84 0.20 14.98
CA ARG A 88 -3.20 1.12 16.07
C ARG A 88 -3.06 0.49 17.46
N ARG A 89 -3.34 -0.81 17.57
CA ARG A 89 -3.24 -1.55 18.83
C ARG A 89 -1.78 -1.89 19.16
N ASN A 90 -1.00 -2.28 18.18
CA ASN A 90 0.31 -2.91 18.40
C ASN A 90 1.48 -1.92 18.30
N PHE A 91 1.30 -0.78 17.65
CA PHE A 91 2.37 0.19 17.41
C PHE A 91 1.95 1.58 17.87
N THR A 92 2.91 2.39 18.31
CA THR A 92 2.72 3.83 18.38
C THR A 92 2.89 4.38 16.97
N SER A 93 2.02 5.29 16.51
CA SER A 93 2.19 5.96 15.21
C SER A 93 3.44 6.84 15.25
N ARG A 94 4.60 6.27 14.92
CA ARG A 94 5.91 6.93 14.94
C ARG A 94 6.24 7.68 13.66
N GLN A 95 5.26 7.87 12.79
CA GLN A 95 5.50 8.53 11.52
C GLN A 95 5.99 9.96 11.73
N VAL A 96 7.25 10.22 11.38
CA VAL A 96 7.85 11.55 11.37
C VAL A 96 7.81 12.12 9.94
N VAL A 97 6.64 12.14 9.30
CA VAL A 97 6.51 12.94 8.07
C VAL A 97 6.44 14.39 8.50
N LYS A 98 7.61 15.03 8.54
CA LYS A 98 7.69 16.50 8.61
C LYS A 98 7.00 17.01 7.35
N LYS A 99 5.81 17.60 7.51
CA LYS A 99 5.19 18.36 6.43
C LYS A 99 6.20 19.43 6.03
N CYS A 100 6.67 19.39 4.78
CA CYS A 100 7.30 20.57 4.19
C CYS A 100 6.19 21.61 4.06
N PHE A 101 6.12 22.53 5.02
CA PHE A 101 5.42 23.78 4.78
C PHE A 101 6.22 24.51 3.72
N ALA A 102 5.55 24.92 2.64
CA ALA A 102 6.20 25.73 1.61
C ALA A 102 6.84 26.96 2.27
N VAL A 103 8.10 27.20 1.91
CA VAL A 103 8.87 28.39 2.27
C VAL A 103 8.46 29.53 1.35
#